data_AF-I5B3H3-F1
#
_entry.id   AF-I5B3H3-F1
#
_cell.length_a   1.000
_cell.length_b   1.000
_cell.length_c   1.000
_cell.angle_alpha   90.00
_cell.angle_beta   90.00
_cell.angle_gamma   90.00
#
_symmetry.space_group_name_H-M   'P 1'
#
loop_
_entity.id
_entity.type
_entity.pdbx_description
1 polymer ?
#
loop_
_entity_poly.entity_id
_entity_poly.type
_entity_poly.pdbx_seq_one_letter_code
_entity_poly.pdbx_strand_id
1 'polypeptide(L)'
;MEKAKVYFTDFRTKAFGDGLPTKLKKLIKKAGIGDLDMDGKFAAIKLHFGELGNISYLRPNYARAVVDVVKELGGKPFLTDCNTMYPGSRKNALEHLECAWENGFTPLTVGCPILIGDGLKGTDDINVPLTGCEYVKEAKIGRAVMDADLFISLTHFKGHEMTGFGGVIKNIGMGCGSRAGKTEQHSSGKAQIDETLCRGCLACQKECANQALDFYEEDKKMRVNQDNCVGCGRCLGACNFDAISFDFNAAVEMLNRRMAEYAKAVVYGRPCFHISLVVDVSPNCDCHGENDVPILPNLGMFASFDPLALDQACVDACLAADPLPGSQLAENLAKGDFHDHHDHFTNNRPESEWQSCLAHAEKIGLGTREYELIKIK
;
A
#
# COMPACT_ATOMS: atom_id res chain seq x y z
N MET A 1 18.44 -18.93 -10.04
CA MET A 1 17.58 -18.07 -10.90
C MET A 1 18.46 -16.94 -11.43
N GLU A 2 18.06 -16.30 -12.53
CA GLU A 2 18.73 -15.05 -12.94
C GLU A 2 18.36 -13.95 -11.95
N LYS A 3 19.34 -13.13 -11.54
CA LYS A 3 19.11 -12.04 -10.58
C LYS A 3 18.25 -10.95 -11.21
N ALA A 4 17.29 -10.42 -10.47
CA ALA A 4 16.51 -9.28 -10.92
C ALA A 4 17.37 -8.01 -10.95
N LYS A 5 17.13 -7.13 -11.93
CA LYS A 5 17.83 -5.84 -12.01
C LYS A 5 17.09 -4.79 -11.18
N VAL A 6 17.79 -4.19 -10.22
CA VAL A 6 17.27 -3.05 -9.45
C VAL A 6 18.13 -1.83 -9.74
N TYR A 7 17.51 -0.80 -10.29
CA TYR A 7 18.19 0.45 -10.62
C TYR A 7 18.08 1.42 -9.46
N PHE A 8 19.16 2.15 -9.18
CA PHE A 8 19.26 3.04 -8.03
C PHE A 8 19.91 4.38 -8.39
N THR A 9 19.41 5.47 -7.82
CA THR A 9 20.13 6.75 -7.72
C THR A 9 19.89 7.40 -6.37
N ASP A 10 20.91 8.04 -5.81
CA ASP A 10 20.79 8.76 -4.53
C ASP A 10 19.98 10.06 -4.67
N PHE A 11 19.75 10.76 -3.55
CA PHE A 11 19.11 12.08 -3.56
C PHE A 11 20.09 13.25 -3.76
N ARG A 12 21.38 13.00 -4.03
CA ARG A 12 22.35 14.08 -4.23
C ARG A 12 22.13 14.73 -5.60
N THR A 13 22.13 16.06 -5.61
CA THR A 13 22.07 16.87 -6.84
C THR A 13 23.32 17.73 -6.95
N LYS A 14 23.66 18.12 -8.18
CA LYS A 14 24.69 19.13 -8.44
C LYS A 14 24.02 20.49 -8.56
N ALA A 15 24.66 21.54 -8.05
CA ALA A 15 24.16 22.91 -8.22
C ALA A 15 23.92 23.22 -9.71
N PHE A 16 22.76 23.80 -10.03
CA PHE A 16 22.31 24.09 -11.41
C PHE A 16 22.16 22.85 -12.31
N GLY A 17 22.14 21.64 -11.75
CA GLY A 17 21.88 20.39 -12.46
C GLY A 17 20.43 19.93 -12.37
N ASP A 18 20.20 18.63 -12.62
CA ASP A 18 18.88 18.03 -12.50
C ASP A 18 18.36 18.08 -11.06
N GLY A 19 17.11 18.52 -10.90
CA GLY A 19 16.35 18.32 -9.67
C GLY A 19 15.92 16.85 -9.49
N LEU A 20 15.44 16.52 -8.28
CA LEU A 20 15.00 15.15 -7.94
C LEU A 20 13.90 14.59 -8.87
N PRO A 21 12.88 15.36 -9.30
CA PRO A 21 11.91 14.87 -10.28
C PRO A 21 12.57 14.47 -11.61
N THR A 22 13.52 15.26 -12.11
CA THR A 22 14.24 14.94 -13.34
C THR A 22 15.16 13.72 -13.17
N LYS A 23 15.83 13.58 -12.02
CA LYS A 23 16.57 12.35 -11.68
C LYS A 23 15.65 11.12 -11.68
N LEU A 24 14.45 11.22 -11.11
CA LEU A 24 13.47 10.13 -11.12
C LEU A 24 13.09 9.75 -12.56
N LYS A 25 12.78 10.73 -13.43
CA LYS A 25 12.48 10.47 -14.85
C LYS A 25 13.62 9.70 -15.54
N LYS A 26 14.88 10.10 -15.30
CA LYS A 26 16.07 9.44 -15.87
C LYS A 26 16.23 8.02 -15.33
N LEU A 27 16.04 7.82 -14.02
CA LEU A 27 16.08 6.51 -13.37
C LEU A 27 15.09 5.54 -14.02
N ILE A 28 13.81 5.91 -14.08
CA ILE A 28 12.77 4.98 -14.56
C ILE A 28 12.90 4.69 -16.06
N LYS A 29 13.31 5.68 -16.87
CA LYS A 29 13.64 5.47 -18.29
C LYS A 29 14.79 4.49 -18.47
N LYS A 30 15.86 4.64 -17.68
CA LYS A 30 17.03 3.75 -17.77
C LYS A 30 16.74 2.34 -17.22
N ALA A 31 15.80 2.24 -16.29
CA ALA A 31 15.31 0.99 -15.72
C ALA A 31 14.36 0.21 -16.66
N GLY A 32 14.03 0.78 -17.83
CA GLY A 32 13.28 0.08 -18.87
C GLY A 32 11.78 0.36 -18.86
N ILE A 33 11.27 1.38 -18.16
CA ILE A 33 9.82 1.70 -18.23
C ILE A 33 9.33 1.92 -19.68
N GLY A 34 10.22 2.37 -20.57
CA GLY A 34 9.93 2.54 -22.01
C GLY A 34 9.84 1.25 -22.82
N ASP A 35 10.19 0.11 -22.23
CA ASP A 35 10.04 -1.21 -22.85
C ASP A 35 8.58 -1.72 -22.75
N LEU A 36 7.76 -1.05 -21.92
CA LEU A 36 6.32 -1.28 -21.86
C LEU A 36 5.62 -0.59 -23.02
N ASP A 37 4.80 -1.33 -23.76
CA ASP A 37 3.89 -0.77 -24.76
C ASP A 37 2.75 -0.01 -24.06
N MET A 38 2.79 1.32 -24.11
CA MET A 38 1.85 2.23 -23.44
C MET A 38 0.91 2.99 -24.39
N ASP A 39 1.07 2.88 -25.72
CA ASP A 39 0.37 3.78 -26.65
C ASP A 39 -1.16 3.61 -26.56
N GLY A 40 -1.85 4.70 -26.18
CA GLY A 40 -3.30 4.74 -26.05
C GLY A 40 -3.89 3.99 -24.85
N LYS A 41 -3.06 3.30 -24.06
CA LYS A 41 -3.45 2.42 -22.95
C LYS A 41 -3.65 3.15 -21.63
N PHE A 42 -4.56 2.65 -20.80
CA PHE A 42 -4.80 3.18 -19.45
C PHE A 42 -3.75 2.66 -18.47
N ALA A 43 -3.06 3.58 -17.80
CA ALA A 43 -1.99 3.25 -16.87
C ALA A 43 -2.38 3.67 -15.44
N ALA A 44 -2.62 2.68 -14.57
CA ALA A 44 -2.83 2.93 -13.16
C ALA A 44 -1.50 3.22 -12.47
N ILE A 45 -1.36 4.39 -11.85
CA ILE A 45 -0.23 4.73 -10.99
C ILE A 45 -0.68 4.64 -9.54
N LYS A 46 -0.34 3.55 -8.88
CA LYS A 46 -0.71 3.27 -7.49
C LYS A 46 0.25 3.94 -6.52
N LEU A 47 -0.28 4.78 -5.65
CA LEU A 47 0.44 5.37 -4.52
C LEU A 47 -0.49 5.55 -3.31
N HIS A 48 0.09 5.97 -2.19
CA HIS A 48 -0.64 6.36 -1.00
C HIS A 48 -0.73 7.89 -0.94
N PHE A 49 -1.92 8.46 -0.75
CA PHE A 49 -2.11 9.93 -0.73
C PHE A 49 -1.77 10.60 0.62
N GLY A 50 -1.47 9.79 1.65
CA GLY A 50 -1.25 10.23 3.02
C GLY A 50 -2.57 10.40 3.77
N GLU A 51 -2.57 10.15 5.09
CA GLU A 51 -3.67 10.55 5.96
C GLU A 51 -3.58 12.06 6.28
N LEU A 52 -4.70 12.72 6.58
CA LEU A 52 -4.68 14.14 6.94
C LEU A 52 -3.86 14.37 8.22
N GLY A 53 -2.98 15.37 8.19
CA GLY A 53 -2.05 15.73 9.27
C GLY A 53 -0.63 15.16 9.09
N ASN A 54 -0.51 14.05 8.36
CA ASN A 54 0.78 13.46 8.03
C ASN A 54 1.44 14.26 6.92
N ILE A 55 2.76 14.48 6.96
CA ILE A 55 3.51 15.17 5.91
C ILE A 55 4.72 14.37 5.39
N SER A 56 4.87 13.10 5.79
CA SER A 56 5.95 12.20 5.35
C SER A 56 5.66 11.51 4.02
N TYR A 57 4.40 11.49 3.57
CA TYR A 57 4.01 10.91 2.29
C TYR A 57 4.81 11.52 1.12
N LEU A 58 4.90 10.80 -0.01
CA LEU A 58 5.65 11.30 -1.17
C LEU A 58 5.11 12.63 -1.66
N ARG A 59 6.00 13.62 -1.80
CA ARG A 59 5.65 14.90 -2.41
C ARG A 59 4.99 14.69 -3.80
N PRO A 60 3.87 15.37 -4.13
CA PRO A 60 3.17 15.20 -5.41
C PRO A 60 4.03 15.40 -6.66
N ASN A 61 5.15 16.14 -6.55
CA ASN A 61 6.11 16.33 -7.64
C ASN A 61 6.74 15.01 -8.14
N TYR A 62 6.90 14.01 -7.28
CA TYR A 62 7.37 12.68 -7.71
C TYR A 62 6.31 11.97 -8.54
N ALA A 63 5.04 12.02 -8.12
CA ALA A 63 3.93 11.49 -8.90
C ALA A 63 3.84 12.19 -10.26
N ARG A 64 3.97 13.52 -10.30
CA ARG A 64 4.02 14.29 -11.54
C ARG A 64 5.13 13.81 -12.49
N ALA A 65 6.31 13.52 -11.96
CA ALA A 65 7.43 13.05 -12.76
C ALA A 65 7.13 11.71 -13.46
N VAL A 66 6.48 10.78 -12.75
CA VAL A 66 6.06 9.49 -13.31
C VAL A 66 4.94 9.69 -14.35
N VAL A 67 3.94 10.50 -14.03
CA VAL A 67 2.82 10.85 -14.94
C VAL A 67 3.34 11.41 -16.26
N ASP A 68 4.28 12.34 -16.21
CA ASP A 68 4.87 12.92 -17.42
C ASP A 68 5.55 11.86 -18.29
N VAL A 69 6.31 10.93 -17.70
CA VAL A 69 6.98 9.86 -18.46
C VAL A 69 5.96 8.92 -19.10
N VAL A 70 4.89 8.56 -18.40
CA VAL A 70 3.81 7.73 -18.97
C VAL A 70 3.17 8.44 -20.17
N LYS A 71 2.90 9.74 -20.07
CA LYS A 71 2.35 10.53 -21.19
C LYS A 71 3.32 10.67 -22.37
N GLU A 72 4.61 10.89 -22.09
CA GLU A 72 5.66 10.93 -23.11
C GLU A 72 5.76 9.62 -23.90
N LEU A 73 5.39 8.49 -23.27
CA LEU A 73 5.32 7.16 -23.88
C LEU A 73 3.94 6.82 -24.49
N GLY A 74 3.01 7.78 -24.57
CA GLY A 74 1.69 7.60 -25.19
C GLY A 74 0.58 7.05 -24.26
N GLY A 75 0.90 6.78 -23.00
CA GLY A 75 -0.04 6.27 -22.01
C GLY A 75 -1.05 7.30 -21.51
N LYS A 76 -2.18 6.81 -20.99
CA LYS A 76 -3.25 7.58 -20.35
C LYS A 76 -3.21 7.32 -18.83
N PRO A 77 -2.42 8.08 -18.06
CA PRO A 77 -2.25 7.81 -16.63
C PRO A 77 -3.44 8.30 -15.80
N PHE A 78 -3.66 7.63 -14.69
CA PHE A 78 -4.43 8.13 -13.55
C PHE A 78 -3.76 7.69 -12.24
N LEU A 79 -3.84 8.52 -11.21
CA LEU A 79 -3.42 8.10 -9.87
C LEU A 79 -4.55 7.29 -9.22
N THR A 80 -4.20 6.27 -8.46
CA THR A 80 -5.21 5.44 -7.78
C THR A 80 -4.75 4.99 -6.40
N ASP A 81 -5.73 4.77 -5.53
CA ASP A 81 -5.65 4.07 -4.25
C ASP A 81 -7.06 3.51 -3.94
N CYS A 82 -7.17 2.51 -3.05
CA CYS A 82 -8.47 1.99 -2.60
C CYS A 82 -8.76 2.44 -1.18
N ASN A 83 -10.05 2.61 -0.84
CA ASN A 83 -10.49 3.13 0.45
C ASN A 83 -10.00 2.30 1.64
N THR A 84 -9.80 2.95 2.78
CA THR A 84 -9.38 2.30 4.04
C THR A 84 -10.52 1.47 4.63
N MET A 85 -10.18 0.36 5.30
CA MET A 85 -11.18 -0.41 6.03
C MET A 85 -11.63 0.31 7.31
N TYR A 86 -10.72 1.03 7.97
CA TYR A 86 -10.94 1.76 9.21
C TYR A 86 -11.42 3.20 8.96
N PRO A 87 -12.04 3.83 9.98
CA PRO A 87 -12.38 5.25 9.96
C PRO A 87 -11.13 6.13 9.76
N GLY A 88 -11.30 7.23 9.03
CA GLY A 88 -10.25 8.17 8.63
C GLY A 88 -10.72 8.95 7.40
N SER A 89 -9.91 9.89 6.92
CA SER A 89 -10.24 10.74 5.76
C SER A 89 -10.21 9.99 4.42
N ARG A 90 -10.00 8.66 4.43
CA ARG A 90 -9.87 7.83 3.21
C ARG A 90 -10.82 6.63 3.18
N LYS A 91 -11.86 6.64 4.02
CA LYS A 91 -12.81 5.52 4.16
C LYS A 91 -13.85 5.41 3.03
N ASN A 92 -14.05 6.49 2.27
CA ASN A 92 -14.92 6.52 1.08
C ASN A 92 -14.35 7.50 0.05
N ALA A 93 -14.79 7.41 -1.21
CA ALA A 93 -14.13 8.10 -2.30
C ALA A 93 -14.20 9.64 -2.21
N LEU A 94 -15.25 10.21 -1.59
CA LEU A 94 -15.38 11.66 -1.49
C LEU A 94 -14.32 12.21 -0.53
N GLU A 95 -14.31 11.68 0.70
CA GLU A 95 -13.31 12.06 1.71
C GLU A 95 -11.89 11.74 1.22
N HIS A 96 -11.69 10.59 0.57
CA HIS A 96 -10.38 10.18 0.06
C HIS A 96 -9.85 11.13 -1.01
N LEU A 97 -10.71 11.60 -1.92
CA LEU A 97 -10.33 12.59 -2.92
C LEU A 97 -10.03 13.95 -2.28
N GLU A 98 -10.85 14.39 -1.32
CA GLU A 98 -10.60 15.63 -0.57
C GLU A 98 -9.26 15.57 0.18
N CYS A 99 -8.99 14.45 0.86
CA CYS A 99 -7.71 14.17 1.51
C CYS A 99 -6.53 14.25 0.52
N ALA A 100 -6.67 13.63 -0.65
CA ALA A 100 -5.64 13.69 -1.68
C ALA A 100 -5.41 15.13 -2.16
N TRP A 101 -6.48 15.91 -2.34
CA TRP A 101 -6.39 17.30 -2.78
C TRP A 101 -5.73 18.20 -1.74
N GLU A 102 -6.10 18.07 -0.47
CA GLU A 102 -5.49 18.80 0.65
C GLU A 102 -4.00 18.47 0.78
N ASN A 103 -3.63 17.20 0.59
CA ASN A 103 -2.23 16.76 0.57
C ASN A 103 -1.48 17.15 -0.72
N GLY A 104 -2.12 17.87 -1.63
CA GLY A 104 -1.53 18.46 -2.84
C GLY A 104 -1.60 17.59 -4.08
N PHE A 105 -2.19 16.40 -4.00
CA PHE A 105 -2.48 15.55 -5.15
C PHE A 105 -3.76 16.02 -5.84
N THR A 106 -3.67 17.11 -6.59
CA THR A 106 -4.76 17.56 -7.47
C THR A 106 -4.44 17.23 -8.92
N PRO A 107 -5.44 17.09 -9.82
CA PRO A 107 -5.18 16.88 -11.24
C PRO A 107 -4.28 17.95 -11.88
N LEU A 108 -4.30 19.17 -11.36
CA LEU A 108 -3.42 20.25 -11.83
C LEU A 108 -1.97 20.05 -11.37
N THR A 109 -1.76 19.69 -10.10
CA THR A 109 -0.42 19.44 -9.56
C THR A 109 0.23 18.22 -10.24
N VAL A 110 -0.47 17.09 -10.26
CA VAL A 110 0.09 15.81 -10.73
C VAL A 110 -0.08 15.60 -12.22
N GLY A 111 -0.95 16.37 -12.87
CA GLY A 111 -1.12 16.36 -14.32
C GLY A 111 -2.03 15.24 -14.84
N CYS A 112 -2.75 14.50 -13.99
CA CYS A 112 -3.71 13.47 -14.43
C CYS A 112 -4.89 13.32 -13.45
N PRO A 113 -6.00 12.67 -13.87
CA PRO A 113 -7.11 12.36 -12.98
C PRO A 113 -6.70 11.42 -11.83
N ILE A 114 -7.51 11.45 -10.77
CA ILE A 114 -7.42 10.52 -9.64
C ILE A 114 -8.69 9.67 -9.63
N LEU A 115 -8.52 8.35 -9.54
CA LEU A 115 -9.63 7.41 -9.44
C LEU A 115 -9.45 6.55 -8.18
N ILE A 116 -10.45 6.58 -7.30
CA ILE A 116 -10.49 5.69 -6.15
C ILE A 116 -10.89 4.29 -6.63
N GLY A 117 -9.96 3.35 -6.50
CA GLY A 117 -9.96 2.10 -7.24
C GLY A 117 -11.12 1.17 -6.93
N ASP A 118 -11.68 1.26 -5.73
CA ASP A 118 -12.80 0.46 -5.23
C ASP A 118 -14.12 1.24 -5.11
N GLY A 119 -14.21 2.37 -5.83
CA GLY A 119 -15.44 3.13 -6.01
C GLY A 119 -15.89 3.91 -4.77
N LEU A 120 -17.13 4.43 -4.84
CA LEU A 120 -17.64 5.41 -3.88
C LEU A 120 -17.55 4.94 -2.42
N LYS A 121 -17.92 3.69 -2.15
CA LYS A 121 -18.04 3.11 -0.80
C LYS A 121 -16.99 2.05 -0.49
N GLY A 122 -16.04 1.83 -1.39
CA GLY A 122 -15.08 0.74 -1.28
C GLY A 122 -15.64 -0.65 -1.54
N THR A 123 -16.71 -0.73 -2.33
CA THR A 123 -17.44 -1.96 -2.68
C THR A 123 -17.34 -2.33 -4.17
N ASP A 124 -16.75 -1.46 -5.00
CA ASP A 124 -16.57 -1.72 -6.43
C ASP A 124 -15.27 -2.49 -6.67
N ASP A 125 -15.32 -3.79 -6.39
CA ASP A 125 -14.19 -4.70 -6.58
C ASP A 125 -14.54 -5.88 -7.47
N ILE A 126 -13.49 -6.58 -7.89
CA ILE A 126 -13.59 -7.86 -8.57
C ILE A 126 -12.83 -8.92 -7.78
N ASN A 127 -13.31 -10.15 -7.85
CA ASN A 127 -12.59 -11.32 -7.35
C ASN A 127 -11.56 -11.74 -8.39
N VAL A 128 -10.27 -11.65 -8.05
CA VAL A 128 -9.15 -12.07 -8.89
C VAL A 128 -8.68 -13.44 -8.41
N PRO A 129 -8.83 -14.52 -9.20
CA PRO A 129 -8.42 -15.85 -8.78
C PRO A 129 -6.90 -15.95 -8.67
N LEU A 130 -6.43 -16.60 -7.60
CA LEU A 130 -5.03 -16.82 -7.32
C LEU A 130 -4.66 -18.30 -7.47
N THR A 131 -3.58 -18.58 -8.20
CA THR A 131 -3.02 -19.92 -8.34
C THR A 131 -1.66 -20.01 -7.64
N GLY A 132 -1.42 -21.12 -6.94
CA GLY A 132 -0.18 -21.35 -6.18
C GLY A 132 -0.03 -20.47 -4.93
N CYS A 133 -1.13 -19.99 -4.37
CA CYS A 133 -1.21 -19.26 -3.10
C CYS A 133 -1.80 -20.15 -2.00
N GLU A 134 -1.54 -19.82 -0.72
CA GLU A 134 -1.87 -20.67 0.42
C GLU A 134 -3.12 -20.22 1.18
N TYR A 135 -3.37 -18.91 1.26
CA TYR A 135 -4.38 -18.35 2.17
C TYR A 135 -5.56 -17.73 1.45
N VAL A 136 -5.32 -17.06 0.32
CA VAL A 136 -6.32 -16.32 -0.45
C VAL A 136 -6.60 -17.07 -1.74
N LYS A 137 -7.85 -17.49 -1.92
CA LYS A 137 -8.32 -18.13 -3.16
C LYS A 137 -8.62 -17.10 -4.25
N GLU A 138 -9.30 -16.03 -3.88
CA GLU A 138 -9.68 -14.94 -4.76
C GLU A 138 -9.48 -13.61 -4.04
N ALA A 139 -8.57 -12.78 -4.55
CA ALA A 139 -8.30 -11.46 -3.98
C ALA A 139 -9.35 -10.44 -4.45
N LYS A 140 -9.91 -9.68 -3.51
CA LYS A 140 -10.89 -8.62 -3.78
C LYS A 140 -10.17 -7.32 -4.11
N ILE A 141 -9.97 -7.04 -5.40
CA ILE A 141 -9.18 -5.90 -5.89
C ILE A 141 -10.11 -4.83 -6.47
N GLY A 142 -9.84 -3.56 -6.18
CA GLY A 142 -10.59 -2.45 -6.74
C GLY A 142 -10.68 -2.53 -8.26
N ARG A 143 -11.89 -2.40 -8.81
CA ARG A 143 -12.18 -2.63 -10.22
C ARG A 143 -11.32 -1.77 -11.15
N ALA A 144 -11.16 -0.48 -10.86
CA ALA A 144 -10.37 0.41 -11.72
C ALA A 144 -8.89 0.01 -11.83
N VAL A 145 -8.34 -0.67 -10.82
CA VAL A 145 -6.96 -1.21 -10.86
C VAL A 145 -6.87 -2.38 -11.85
N MET A 146 -7.90 -3.22 -11.89
CA MET A 146 -7.93 -4.38 -12.78
C MET A 146 -8.40 -4.04 -14.20
N ASP A 147 -9.14 -2.95 -14.39
CA ASP A 147 -9.52 -2.45 -15.72
C ASP A 147 -8.37 -1.72 -16.43
N ALA A 148 -7.31 -1.31 -15.71
CA ALA A 148 -6.14 -0.68 -16.32
C ALA A 148 -5.33 -1.67 -17.18
N ASP A 149 -4.81 -1.21 -18.31
CA ASP A 149 -3.98 -2.03 -19.21
C ASP A 149 -2.55 -2.24 -18.67
N LEU A 150 -2.04 -1.26 -17.91
CA LEU A 150 -0.74 -1.32 -17.24
C LEU A 150 -0.83 -0.85 -15.79
N PHE A 151 0.05 -1.39 -14.96
CA PHE A 151 0.12 -1.07 -13.54
C PHE A 151 1.50 -0.55 -13.12
N ILE A 152 1.57 0.63 -12.52
CA ILE A 152 2.81 1.22 -12.01
C ILE A 152 2.64 1.48 -10.52
N SER A 153 3.52 0.96 -9.68
CA SER A 153 3.53 1.32 -8.25
C SER A 153 4.56 2.41 -7.97
N LEU A 154 4.12 3.53 -7.40
CA LEU A 154 4.97 4.58 -6.86
C LEU A 154 4.89 4.55 -5.34
N THR A 155 5.97 4.09 -4.71
CA THR A 155 5.96 3.71 -3.30
C THR A 155 6.81 4.66 -2.46
N HIS A 156 6.21 5.19 -1.38
CA HIS A 156 6.96 5.67 -0.22
C HIS A 156 7.48 4.45 0.55
N PHE A 157 8.78 4.28 0.74
CA PHE A 157 9.33 3.23 1.59
C PHE A 157 9.62 3.80 2.98
N LYS A 158 8.97 3.24 4.00
CA LYS A 158 8.90 3.76 5.38
C LYS A 158 8.69 2.62 6.37
N GLY A 159 8.85 2.88 7.67
CA GLY A 159 8.52 1.93 8.73
C GLY A 159 7.02 1.61 8.81
N HIS A 160 6.69 0.54 9.52
CA HIS A 160 5.32 0.13 9.78
C HIS A 160 5.22 -0.63 11.10
N GLU A 161 4.19 -0.33 11.88
CA GLU A 161 3.99 -0.81 13.24
C GLU A 161 3.78 -2.33 13.35
N MET A 162 3.15 -2.94 12.33
CA MET A 162 3.00 -4.40 12.23
C MET A 162 3.95 -5.07 11.22
N THR A 163 3.98 -4.60 9.97
CA THR A 163 4.68 -5.30 8.88
C THR A 163 6.18 -4.97 8.78
N GLY A 164 6.73 -4.29 9.80
CA GLY A 164 8.11 -3.78 9.87
C GLY A 164 8.35 -2.56 8.98
N PHE A 165 8.01 -2.68 7.70
CA PHE A 165 8.05 -1.58 6.73
C PHE A 165 6.84 -1.61 5.81
N GLY A 166 6.55 -0.47 5.19
CA GLY A 166 5.62 -0.37 4.07
C GLY A 166 6.36 -0.19 2.76
N GLY A 167 6.54 -1.27 2.02
CA GLY A 167 7.20 -1.29 0.72
C GLY A 167 6.24 -1.39 -0.47
N VAL A 168 6.79 -1.81 -1.60
CA VAL A 168 6.11 -2.01 -2.88
C VAL A 168 5.03 -3.08 -2.72
N ILE A 169 5.35 -4.21 -2.11
CA ILE A 169 4.39 -5.29 -1.90
C ILE A 169 3.18 -4.81 -1.09
N LYS A 170 3.40 -4.00 -0.03
CA LYS A 170 2.31 -3.40 0.73
C LYS A 170 1.51 -2.39 -0.08
N ASN A 171 2.18 -1.51 -0.82
CA ASN A 171 1.50 -0.50 -1.65
C ASN A 171 0.57 -1.15 -2.69
N ILE A 172 1.00 -2.28 -3.25
CA ILE A 172 0.21 -3.07 -4.21
C ILE A 172 -0.86 -3.88 -3.47
N GLY A 173 -0.47 -4.83 -2.63
CA GLY A 173 -1.38 -5.81 -2.05
C GLY A 173 -2.42 -5.19 -1.12
N MET A 174 -1.98 -4.37 -0.17
CA MET A 174 -2.90 -3.67 0.73
C MET A 174 -3.62 -2.53 0.01
N GLY A 175 -2.87 -1.72 -0.74
CA GLY A 175 -3.40 -0.50 -1.34
C GLY A 175 -4.41 -0.74 -2.48
N CYS A 176 -4.31 -1.85 -3.21
CA CYS A 176 -5.26 -2.20 -4.27
C CYS A 176 -6.43 -3.07 -3.80
N GLY A 177 -6.36 -3.63 -2.59
CA GLY A 177 -7.49 -4.36 -2.01
C GLY A 177 -8.65 -3.42 -1.70
N SER A 178 -9.88 -3.84 -1.96
CA SER A 178 -11.07 -3.09 -1.52
C SER A 178 -11.21 -3.07 -0.01
N ARG A 179 -12.20 -2.36 0.55
CA ARG A 179 -12.46 -2.43 2.00
C ARG A 179 -12.61 -3.89 2.49
N ALA A 180 -13.34 -4.72 1.74
CA ALA A 180 -13.47 -6.15 2.03
C ALA A 180 -12.14 -6.91 1.86
N GLY A 181 -11.34 -6.56 0.85
CA GLY A 181 -10.03 -7.18 0.64
C GLY A 181 -8.99 -6.82 1.70
N LYS A 182 -9.00 -5.58 2.19
CA LYS A 182 -8.18 -5.13 3.32
C LYS A 182 -8.61 -5.82 4.62
N THR A 183 -9.92 -6.03 4.82
CA THR A 183 -10.43 -6.81 5.96
C THR A 183 -9.93 -8.24 5.92
N GLU A 184 -9.95 -8.91 4.76
CA GLU A 184 -9.43 -10.28 4.64
C GLU A 184 -7.93 -10.36 4.93
N GLN A 185 -7.15 -9.31 4.62
CA GLN A 185 -5.73 -9.26 4.97
C GLN A 185 -5.50 -9.07 6.48
N HIS A 186 -6.28 -8.22 7.16
CA HIS A 186 -6.07 -7.85 8.57
C HIS A 186 -6.82 -8.71 9.60
N SER A 187 -7.90 -9.35 9.20
CA SER A 187 -8.82 -10.02 10.12
C SER A 187 -8.93 -11.50 9.81
N SER A 188 -8.90 -12.31 10.87
CA SER A 188 -9.42 -13.69 10.85
C SER A 188 -10.71 -13.79 11.67
N GLY A 189 -11.26 -12.65 12.06
CA GLY A 189 -12.45 -12.53 12.91
C GLY A 189 -13.75 -12.32 12.13
N LYS A 190 -14.81 -12.14 12.91
CA LYS A 190 -16.17 -11.88 12.42
C LYS A 190 -16.51 -10.39 12.61
N ALA A 191 -17.55 -9.95 11.92
CA ALA A 191 -18.03 -8.58 12.07
C ALA A 191 -18.51 -8.33 13.50
N GLN A 192 -18.34 -7.10 13.97
CA GLN A 192 -18.97 -6.58 15.18
C GLN A 192 -19.82 -5.36 14.81
N ILE A 193 -20.91 -5.15 15.56
CA ILE A 193 -21.76 -3.96 15.40
C ILE A 193 -21.81 -3.18 16.70
N ASP A 194 -21.40 -1.93 16.65
CA ASP A 194 -21.63 -0.96 17.71
C ASP A 194 -23.10 -0.49 17.66
N GLU A 195 -23.90 -0.97 18.60
CA GLU A 195 -25.31 -0.65 18.69
C GLU A 195 -25.57 0.84 18.96
N THR A 196 -24.62 1.57 19.54
CA THR A 196 -24.76 3.01 19.82
C THR A 196 -24.70 3.84 18.53
N LEU A 197 -23.90 3.40 17.56
CA LEU A 197 -23.77 4.04 16.25
C LEU A 197 -24.82 3.53 15.24
N CYS A 198 -25.28 2.29 15.41
CA CYS A 198 -26.21 1.66 14.48
C CYS A 198 -27.56 2.39 14.41
N ARG A 199 -27.99 2.72 13.18
CA ARG A 199 -29.29 3.38 12.91
C ARG A 199 -30.41 2.44 12.49
N GLY A 200 -30.15 1.12 12.41
CA GLY A 200 -31.18 0.15 12.02
C GLY A 200 -31.74 0.40 10.62
N CYS A 201 -30.90 0.82 9.65
CA CYS A 201 -31.36 1.16 8.29
C CYS A 201 -31.40 -0.05 7.33
N LEU A 202 -31.02 -1.24 7.79
CA LEU A 202 -31.01 -2.51 7.05
C LEU A 202 -30.10 -2.53 5.79
N ALA A 203 -29.29 -1.50 5.56
CA ALA A 203 -28.41 -1.44 4.40
C ALA A 203 -27.38 -2.59 4.39
N CYS A 204 -26.74 -2.85 5.53
CA CYS A 204 -25.75 -3.92 5.66
C CYS A 204 -26.35 -5.33 5.51
N GLN A 205 -27.62 -5.52 5.87
CA GLN A 205 -28.31 -6.80 5.72
C GLN A 205 -28.39 -7.24 4.25
N LYS A 206 -28.64 -6.29 3.34
CA LYS A 206 -28.73 -6.54 1.89
C LYS A 206 -27.41 -7.03 1.28
N GLU A 207 -26.28 -6.63 1.87
CA GLU A 207 -24.95 -7.05 1.43
C GLU A 207 -24.54 -8.44 1.98
N CYS A 208 -25.31 -8.99 2.93
CA CYS A 208 -24.92 -10.22 3.62
C CYS A 208 -25.42 -11.47 2.88
N ALA A 209 -24.58 -12.03 2.01
CA ALA A 209 -24.86 -13.30 1.34
C ALA A 209 -24.96 -14.51 2.30
N ASN A 210 -24.45 -14.39 3.52
CA ASN A 210 -24.41 -15.47 4.50
C ASN A 210 -25.52 -15.38 5.55
N GLN A 211 -26.46 -14.42 5.43
CA GLN A 211 -27.55 -14.24 6.41
C GLN A 211 -27.03 -14.11 7.86
N ALA A 212 -25.95 -13.34 8.04
CA ALA A 212 -25.28 -13.15 9.32
C ALA A 212 -25.63 -11.82 9.99
N LEU A 213 -26.54 -11.04 9.42
CA LEU A 213 -26.90 -9.70 9.88
C LEU A 213 -28.40 -9.63 10.14
N ASP A 214 -28.76 -9.67 11.41
CA ASP A 214 -30.14 -9.77 11.87
C ASP A 214 -30.62 -8.41 12.40
N PHE A 215 -31.83 -8.04 12.02
CA PHE A 215 -32.51 -6.85 12.54
C PHE A 215 -33.39 -7.24 13.73
N TYR A 216 -33.20 -6.54 14.84
CA TYR A 216 -33.97 -6.73 16.07
C TYR A 216 -35.01 -5.61 16.18
N GLU A 217 -36.28 -5.98 16.01
CA GLU A 217 -37.41 -5.03 15.99
C GLU A 217 -37.58 -4.26 17.32
N GLU A 218 -37.24 -4.91 18.44
CA GLU A 218 -37.44 -4.39 19.80
C GLU A 218 -36.70 -3.06 20.04
N ASP A 219 -35.47 -2.95 19.54
CA ASP A 219 -34.58 -1.80 19.72
C ASP A 219 -34.17 -1.13 18.39
N LYS A 220 -34.63 -1.70 17.26
CA LYS A 220 -34.30 -1.28 15.90
C LYS A 220 -32.79 -1.29 15.63
N LYS A 221 -32.09 -2.32 16.11
CA LYS A 221 -30.65 -2.50 15.89
C LYS A 221 -30.33 -3.70 15.03
N MET A 222 -29.20 -3.61 14.33
CA MET A 222 -28.59 -4.74 13.64
C MET A 222 -27.65 -5.45 14.61
N ARG A 223 -27.66 -6.78 14.64
CA ARG A 223 -26.65 -7.58 15.34
C ARG A 223 -26.09 -8.65 14.42
N VAL A 224 -24.90 -9.13 14.75
CA VAL A 224 -24.21 -10.15 13.97
C VAL A 224 -24.56 -11.52 14.52
N ASN A 225 -25.14 -12.37 13.69
CA ASN A 225 -25.20 -13.79 13.96
C ASN A 225 -23.81 -14.38 13.74
N GLN A 226 -23.15 -14.73 14.84
CA GLN A 226 -21.78 -15.20 14.82
C GLN A 226 -21.67 -16.55 14.11
N ASP A 227 -22.67 -17.44 14.17
CA ASP A 227 -22.59 -18.76 13.52
C ASP A 227 -22.55 -18.65 11.99
N ASN A 228 -23.29 -17.68 11.45
CA ASN A 228 -23.38 -17.45 10.01
C ASN A 228 -22.29 -16.51 9.47
N CYS A 229 -21.67 -15.68 10.32
CA CYS A 229 -20.70 -14.70 9.86
C CYS A 229 -19.38 -15.38 9.46
N VAL A 230 -19.02 -15.27 8.18
CA VAL A 230 -17.75 -15.81 7.64
C VAL A 230 -16.63 -14.77 7.53
N GLY A 231 -16.81 -13.57 8.09
CA GLY A 231 -15.76 -12.55 8.12
C GLY A 231 -15.48 -11.82 6.79
N CYS A 232 -16.36 -11.91 5.79
CA CYS A 232 -16.05 -11.46 4.42
C CYS A 232 -15.92 -9.94 4.20
N GLY A 233 -16.21 -9.10 5.20
CA GLY A 233 -16.02 -7.64 5.13
C GLY A 233 -17.01 -6.85 4.25
N ARG A 234 -17.90 -7.50 3.47
CA ARG A 234 -18.81 -6.82 2.51
C ARG A 234 -19.72 -5.77 3.15
N CYS A 235 -20.18 -6.02 4.37
CA CYS A 235 -21.05 -5.10 5.11
C CYS A 235 -20.38 -3.77 5.50
N LEU A 236 -19.05 -3.72 5.53
CA LEU A 236 -18.29 -2.56 6.00
C LEU A 236 -18.56 -1.30 5.16
N GLY A 237 -18.53 -1.42 3.83
CA GLY A 237 -18.86 -0.31 2.92
C GLY A 237 -20.34 0.05 2.89
N ALA A 238 -21.22 -0.82 3.41
CA ALA A 238 -22.67 -0.56 3.45
C ALA A 238 -23.07 0.42 4.55
N CYS A 239 -22.28 0.48 5.63
CA CYS A 239 -22.58 1.31 6.78
C CYS A 239 -22.03 2.73 6.60
N ASN A 240 -22.92 3.72 6.52
CA ASN A 240 -22.54 5.14 6.49
C ASN A 240 -22.34 5.74 7.90
N PHE A 241 -22.44 4.93 8.96
CA PHE A 241 -22.43 5.40 10.36
C PHE A 241 -21.27 4.81 11.17
N ASP A 242 -20.31 4.17 10.49
CA ASP A 242 -19.13 3.54 11.09
C ASP A 242 -19.46 2.54 12.23
N ALA A 243 -20.67 1.98 12.20
CA ALA A 243 -21.17 1.07 13.23
C ALA A 243 -20.65 -0.37 13.07
N ILE A 244 -19.95 -0.69 11.98
CA ILE A 244 -19.46 -2.04 11.68
C ILE A 244 -17.94 -2.03 11.73
N SER A 245 -17.36 -2.95 12.50
CA SER A 245 -15.92 -3.11 12.62
C SER A 245 -15.51 -4.58 12.55
N PHE A 246 -14.21 -4.79 12.38
CA PHE A 246 -13.56 -6.10 12.42
C PHE A 246 -12.30 -5.96 13.26
N ASP A 247 -11.97 -7.00 14.01
CA ASP A 247 -10.74 -7.01 14.80
C ASP A 247 -9.50 -7.14 13.90
N PHE A 248 -8.44 -6.40 14.24
CA PHE A 248 -7.11 -6.50 13.65
C PHE A 248 -6.32 -7.65 14.29
N ASN A 249 -6.89 -8.84 14.27
CA ASN A 249 -6.42 -10.00 15.02
C ASN A 249 -5.68 -11.04 14.17
N ALA A 250 -5.42 -10.77 12.89
CA ALA A 250 -4.54 -11.63 12.12
C ALA A 250 -3.15 -11.61 12.75
N ALA A 251 -2.55 -12.80 12.90
CA ALA A 251 -1.13 -12.89 13.24
C ALA A 251 -0.33 -12.10 12.19
N VAL A 252 0.69 -11.35 12.63
CA VAL A 252 1.51 -10.48 11.75
C VAL A 252 2.04 -11.26 10.54
N GLU A 253 2.52 -12.48 10.77
CA GLU A 253 2.95 -13.39 9.70
C GLU A 253 1.83 -13.69 8.69
N MET A 254 0.60 -13.93 9.15
CA MET A 254 -0.54 -14.20 8.26
C MET A 254 -0.93 -12.96 7.46
N LEU A 255 -0.92 -11.78 8.09
CA LEU A 255 -1.12 -10.49 7.41
C LEU A 255 -0.09 -10.32 6.28
N ASN A 256 1.19 -10.53 6.59
CA ASN A 256 2.29 -10.43 5.63
C ASN A 256 2.14 -11.39 4.44
N ARG A 257 1.76 -12.65 4.70
CA ARG A 257 1.55 -13.66 3.65
C ARG A 257 0.35 -13.32 2.76
N ARG A 258 -0.80 -12.96 3.35
CA ARG A 258 -1.99 -12.54 2.59
C ARG A 258 -1.72 -11.28 1.75
N MET A 259 -0.95 -10.34 2.29
CA MET A 259 -0.56 -9.12 1.58
C MET A 259 0.31 -9.42 0.34
N ALA A 260 1.27 -10.36 0.44
CA ALA A 260 2.05 -10.81 -0.71
C ALA A 260 1.18 -11.50 -1.77
N GLU A 261 0.20 -12.32 -1.35
CA GLU A 261 -0.75 -12.96 -2.27
C GLU A 261 -1.65 -11.95 -2.99
N TYR A 262 -2.11 -10.92 -2.28
CA TYR A 262 -2.84 -9.81 -2.88
C TYR A 262 -1.98 -9.01 -3.87
N ALA A 263 -0.70 -8.79 -3.57
CA ALA A 263 0.20 -8.14 -4.51
C ALA A 263 0.36 -8.97 -5.80
N LYS A 264 0.48 -10.29 -5.69
CA LYS A 264 0.50 -11.21 -6.83
C LYS A 264 -0.78 -11.13 -7.66
N ALA A 265 -1.95 -11.01 -7.04
CA ALA A 265 -3.22 -10.87 -7.76
C ALA A 265 -3.23 -9.65 -8.70
N VAL A 266 -2.60 -8.55 -8.29
CA VAL A 266 -2.59 -7.31 -9.06
C VAL A 266 -1.61 -7.38 -10.25
N VAL A 267 -0.45 -8.01 -10.08
CA VAL A 267 0.66 -7.93 -11.06
C VAL A 267 0.83 -9.17 -11.95
N TYR A 268 0.36 -10.34 -11.52
CA TYR A 268 0.65 -11.59 -12.20
C TYR A 268 0.05 -11.64 -13.61
N GLY A 269 0.90 -11.87 -14.61
CA GLY A 269 0.49 -11.96 -16.02
C GLY A 269 0.11 -10.62 -16.66
N ARG A 270 0.53 -9.49 -16.07
CA ARG A 270 0.17 -8.14 -16.52
C ARG A 270 1.41 -7.25 -16.66
N PRO A 271 1.43 -6.31 -17.62
CA PRO A 271 2.50 -5.33 -17.72
C PRO A 271 2.56 -4.45 -16.47
N CYS A 272 3.68 -4.51 -15.74
CA CYS A 272 3.88 -3.73 -14.52
C CYS A 272 5.28 -3.14 -14.41
N PHE A 273 5.41 -2.06 -13.63
CA PHE A 273 6.68 -1.42 -13.31
C PHE A 273 6.66 -0.82 -11.91
N HIS A 274 7.75 -0.92 -11.17
CA HIS A 274 7.77 -0.59 -9.76
C HIS A 274 8.83 0.44 -9.42
N ILE A 275 8.44 1.43 -8.61
CA ILE A 275 9.25 2.55 -8.16
C ILE A 275 9.13 2.64 -6.64
N SER A 276 10.26 2.75 -5.95
CA SER A 276 10.31 2.89 -4.50
C SER A 276 11.26 4.01 -4.11
N LEU A 277 10.80 4.92 -3.24
CA LEU A 277 11.59 6.04 -2.74
C LEU A 277 11.80 5.86 -1.23
N VAL A 278 13.06 5.74 -0.82
CA VAL A 278 13.45 5.65 0.59
C VAL A 278 13.80 7.04 1.08
N VAL A 279 12.78 7.81 1.44
CA VAL A 279 12.82 9.23 1.79
C VAL A 279 11.89 9.45 2.98
N ASP A 280 12.23 10.34 3.90
CA ASP A 280 11.40 10.70 5.06
C ASP A 280 10.87 9.44 5.81
N VAL A 281 11.74 8.43 5.97
CA VAL A 281 11.44 7.10 6.52
C VAL A 281 10.87 7.22 7.93
N SER A 282 9.56 7.28 8.05
CA SER A 282 8.83 7.42 9.31
C SER A 282 8.87 6.13 10.14
N PRO A 283 8.73 6.20 11.47
CA PRO A 283 8.63 5.01 12.31
C PRO A 283 7.32 4.23 12.11
N ASN A 284 6.24 4.93 11.75
CA ASN A 284 4.90 4.37 11.53
C ASN A 284 4.42 4.61 10.09
N CYS A 285 3.36 3.93 9.67
CA CYS A 285 2.81 4.05 8.31
C CYS A 285 2.17 5.42 8.02
N ASP A 286 2.14 5.83 6.75
CA ASP A 286 1.43 7.04 6.25
C ASP A 286 -0.10 7.02 6.48
N CYS A 287 -0.63 5.91 7.02
CA CYS A 287 -2.04 5.80 7.41
C CYS A 287 -2.35 6.50 8.73
N HIS A 288 -1.31 6.83 9.49
CA HIS A 288 -1.41 7.62 10.70
C HIS A 288 -1.51 9.10 10.33
N GLY A 289 -2.40 9.84 11.01
CA GLY A 289 -2.53 11.29 10.83
C GLY A 289 -1.35 12.07 11.43
N GLU A 290 -0.53 11.42 12.24
CA GLU A 290 0.75 11.91 12.71
C GLU A 290 1.92 11.33 11.91
N ASN A 291 3.00 12.09 11.82
CA ASN A 291 4.33 11.57 11.47
C ASN A 291 5.37 12.14 12.42
N ASP A 292 6.47 11.40 12.58
CA ASP A 292 7.54 11.71 13.52
C ASP A 292 8.85 12.04 12.79
N VAL A 293 9.91 12.35 13.54
CA VAL A 293 11.28 12.41 13.05
C VAL A 293 11.62 11.12 12.31
N PRO A 294 12.11 11.19 11.05
CA PRO A 294 12.49 10.01 10.31
C PRO A 294 13.52 9.15 11.06
N ILE A 295 13.37 7.83 11.01
CA ILE A 295 14.28 6.89 11.67
C ILE A 295 15.60 6.69 10.91
N LEU A 296 15.60 6.98 9.61
CA LEU A 296 16.74 6.83 8.70
C LEU A 296 16.86 8.05 7.77
N PRO A 297 18.07 8.36 7.29
CA PRO A 297 18.27 9.44 6.32
C PRO A 297 17.66 9.10 4.96
N ASN A 298 17.49 10.11 4.11
CA ASN A 298 17.04 9.93 2.73
C ASN A 298 18.10 9.16 1.91
N LEU A 299 17.79 7.93 1.49
CA LEU A 299 18.79 7.03 0.89
C LEU A 299 18.80 7.10 -0.64
N GLY A 300 17.63 7.10 -1.28
CA GLY A 300 17.54 7.25 -2.73
C GLY A 300 16.23 6.77 -3.34
N MET A 301 16.28 6.66 -4.66
CA MET A 301 15.18 6.24 -5.53
C MET A 301 15.57 4.94 -6.22
N PHE A 302 14.66 3.98 -6.22
CA PHE A 302 14.85 2.65 -6.76
C PHE A 302 13.77 2.34 -7.80
N ALA A 303 14.11 1.55 -8.81
CA ALA A 303 13.15 1.09 -9.81
C ALA A 303 13.47 -0.32 -10.31
N SER A 304 12.44 -1.13 -10.56
CA SER A 304 12.56 -2.48 -11.12
C SER A 304 11.25 -2.96 -11.73
N PHE A 305 11.34 -3.99 -12.57
CA PHE A 305 10.20 -4.81 -12.98
C PHE A 305 9.82 -5.88 -11.95
N ASP A 306 10.73 -6.22 -11.02
CA ASP A 306 10.48 -7.21 -9.97
C ASP A 306 10.16 -6.48 -8.65
N PRO A 307 8.92 -6.58 -8.13
CA PRO A 307 8.52 -5.88 -6.91
C PRO A 307 9.20 -6.43 -5.65
N LEU A 308 9.54 -7.72 -5.63
CA LEU A 308 10.18 -8.37 -4.47
C LEU A 308 11.65 -7.98 -4.38
N ALA A 309 12.37 -8.04 -5.50
CA ALA A 309 13.76 -7.60 -5.57
C ALA A 309 13.90 -6.12 -5.19
N LEU A 310 12.93 -5.30 -5.59
CA LEU A 310 12.89 -3.88 -5.28
C LEU A 310 12.72 -3.62 -3.77
N ASP A 311 11.82 -4.35 -3.10
CA ASP A 311 11.67 -4.26 -1.65
C ASP A 311 12.90 -4.78 -0.91
N GLN A 312 13.46 -5.92 -1.34
CA GLN A 312 14.70 -6.45 -0.75
C GLN A 312 15.84 -5.43 -0.85
N ALA A 313 16.03 -4.79 -2.02
CA ALA A 313 17.06 -3.77 -2.19
C ALA A 313 16.84 -2.53 -1.31
N CYS A 314 15.59 -2.13 -1.07
CA CYS A 314 15.26 -1.01 -0.18
C CYS A 314 15.54 -1.38 1.29
N VAL A 315 15.19 -2.59 1.71
CA VAL A 315 15.50 -3.12 3.05
C VAL A 315 17.00 -3.16 3.27
N ASP A 316 17.76 -3.74 2.34
CA ASP A 316 19.22 -3.85 2.47
C ASP A 316 19.89 -2.47 2.56
N ALA A 317 19.38 -1.48 1.80
CA ALA A 317 19.85 -0.11 1.89
C ALA A 317 19.52 0.53 3.26
N CYS A 318 18.32 0.28 3.79
CA CYS A 318 17.92 0.76 5.11
C CYS A 318 18.78 0.16 6.22
N LEU A 319 18.93 -1.17 6.24
CA LEU A 319 19.72 -1.88 7.27
C LEU A 319 21.20 -1.48 7.26
N ALA A 320 21.75 -1.07 6.11
CA ALA A 320 23.11 -0.58 5.99
C ALA A 320 23.30 0.90 6.40
N ALA A 321 22.20 1.65 6.62
CA ALA A 321 22.27 3.06 6.99
C ALA A 321 22.34 3.26 8.50
N ASP A 322 22.98 4.34 8.94
CA ASP A 322 22.97 4.72 10.35
C ASP A 322 21.63 5.37 10.74
N PRO A 323 21.06 5.04 11.91
CA PRO A 323 19.88 5.71 12.44
C PRO A 323 20.06 7.23 12.58
N LEU A 324 19.01 7.98 12.30
CA LEU A 324 19.05 9.43 12.51
C LEU A 324 19.06 9.78 14.00
N PRO A 325 19.96 10.67 14.46
CA PRO A 325 19.98 11.12 15.84
C PRO A 325 18.65 11.75 16.26
N GLY A 326 18.19 11.43 17.47
CA GLY A 326 16.92 11.95 18.01
C GLY A 326 15.65 11.32 17.40
N SER A 327 15.81 10.25 16.61
CA SER A 327 14.67 9.44 16.15
C SER A 327 14.28 8.37 17.17
N GLN A 328 13.05 7.86 17.09
CA GLN A 328 12.57 6.74 17.92
C GLN A 328 13.53 5.53 17.88
N LEU A 329 14.08 5.20 16.70
CA LEU A 329 15.05 4.11 16.53
C LEU A 329 16.35 4.38 17.30
N ALA A 330 16.90 5.59 17.17
CA ALA A 330 18.12 5.97 17.90
C ALA A 330 17.89 5.97 19.43
N GLU A 331 16.72 6.43 19.88
CA GLU A 331 16.34 6.38 21.30
C GLU A 331 16.20 4.95 21.82
N ASN A 332 15.60 4.05 21.03
CA ASN A 332 15.52 2.64 21.38
C ASN A 332 16.91 2.02 21.55
N LEU A 333 17.79 2.21 20.56
CA LEU A 333 19.16 1.68 20.57
C LEU A 333 20.03 2.25 21.71
N ALA A 334 19.70 3.44 22.22
CA ALA A 334 20.44 4.07 23.31
C ALA A 334 20.00 3.61 24.72
N LYS A 335 18.90 2.86 24.86
CA LYS A 335 18.45 2.34 26.15
C LYS A 335 19.44 1.27 26.64
N GLY A 336 19.84 1.35 27.91
CA GLY A 336 20.88 0.48 28.47
C GLY A 336 20.52 -1.00 28.54
N ASP A 337 19.24 -1.33 28.48
CA ASP A 337 18.68 -2.69 28.47
C ASP A 337 18.17 -3.14 27.09
N PHE A 338 18.39 -2.34 26.04
CA PHE A 338 17.93 -2.66 24.70
C PHE A 338 18.75 -3.79 24.07
N HIS A 339 18.04 -4.78 23.52
CA HIS A 339 18.64 -5.84 22.73
C HIS A 339 18.63 -5.43 21.25
N ASP A 340 19.81 -5.15 20.68
CA ASP A 340 19.94 -4.87 19.25
C ASP A 340 19.74 -6.15 18.43
N HIS A 341 18.68 -6.19 17.64
CA HIS A 341 18.35 -7.28 16.73
C HIS A 341 19.11 -7.23 15.40
N HIS A 342 19.96 -6.21 15.19
CA HIS A 342 20.62 -5.91 13.93
C HIS A 342 19.64 -5.77 12.75
N ASP A 343 18.43 -5.32 13.05
CA ASP A 343 17.37 -5.05 12.11
C ASP A 343 16.66 -3.76 12.54
N HIS A 344 16.78 -2.70 11.74
CA HIS A 344 16.24 -1.39 12.11
C HIS A 344 14.72 -1.39 12.27
N PHE A 345 14.00 -2.23 11.54
CA PHE A 345 12.54 -2.29 11.63
C PHE A 345 12.11 -3.00 12.91
N THR A 346 12.73 -4.13 13.22
CA THR A 346 12.52 -4.82 14.51
C THR A 346 12.98 -3.96 15.68
N ASN A 347 14.10 -3.26 15.57
CA ASN A 347 14.59 -2.38 16.62
C ASN A 347 13.71 -1.14 16.83
N ASN A 348 13.07 -0.66 15.77
CA ASN A 348 12.10 0.42 15.84
C ASN A 348 10.78 -0.06 16.51
N ARG A 349 10.31 -1.26 16.17
CA ARG A 349 9.08 -1.90 16.67
C ARG A 349 9.27 -3.42 16.83
N PRO A 350 9.59 -3.92 18.04
CA PRO A 350 9.90 -5.34 18.26
C PRO A 350 8.77 -6.33 17.95
N GLU A 351 7.52 -5.86 17.99
CA GLU A 351 6.34 -6.65 17.63
C GLU A 351 6.12 -6.76 16.12
N SER A 352 6.86 -5.97 15.34
CA SER A 352 6.77 -5.95 13.89
C SER A 352 7.67 -7.02 13.26
N GLU A 353 7.27 -7.51 12.10
CA GLU A 353 8.05 -8.51 11.36
C GLU A 353 7.79 -8.33 9.87
N TRP A 354 8.84 -8.45 9.05
CA TRP A 354 8.76 -8.21 7.60
C TRP A 354 9.24 -9.38 6.74
N GLN A 355 10.08 -10.25 7.30
CA GLN A 355 10.78 -11.31 6.59
C GLN A 355 9.80 -12.35 6.03
N SER A 356 8.71 -12.65 6.74
CA SER A 356 7.66 -13.56 6.30
C SER A 356 6.96 -13.07 5.03
N CYS A 357 6.83 -11.76 4.84
CA CYS A 357 6.26 -11.19 3.62
C CYS A 357 7.17 -11.49 2.41
N LEU A 358 8.46 -11.16 2.51
CA LEU A 358 9.40 -11.36 1.39
C LEU A 358 9.67 -12.83 1.11
N ALA A 359 9.78 -13.67 2.15
CA ALA A 359 9.94 -15.11 2.01
C ALA A 359 8.72 -15.76 1.34
N HIS A 360 7.51 -15.34 1.71
CA HIS A 360 6.29 -15.86 1.09
C HIS A 360 6.13 -15.37 -0.34
N ALA A 361 6.44 -14.10 -0.61
CA ALA A 361 6.44 -13.54 -1.96
C ALA A 361 7.33 -14.35 -2.92
N GLU A 362 8.54 -14.72 -2.49
CA GLU A 362 9.44 -15.58 -3.27
C GLU A 362 8.83 -16.98 -3.48
N LYS A 363 8.31 -17.58 -2.40
CA LYS A 363 7.70 -18.91 -2.41
C LYS A 363 6.53 -19.02 -3.40
N ILE A 364 5.67 -18.00 -3.47
CA ILE A 364 4.52 -17.99 -4.37
C ILE A 364 4.88 -17.49 -5.78
N GLY A 365 6.15 -17.16 -6.05
CA GLY A 365 6.62 -16.70 -7.36
C GLY A 365 6.16 -15.28 -7.72
N LEU A 366 6.06 -14.37 -6.75
CA LEU A 366 5.81 -12.95 -6.99
C LEU A 366 7.04 -12.25 -7.61
N GLY A 367 8.23 -12.74 -7.29
CA GLY A 367 9.52 -12.21 -7.75
C GLY A 367 10.66 -12.98 -7.09
N THR A 368 11.85 -12.38 -7.06
CA THR A 368 13.01 -12.95 -6.36
C THR A 368 13.64 -11.99 -5.38
N ARG A 369 14.22 -12.52 -4.30
CA ARG A 369 15.03 -11.72 -3.36
C ARG A 369 16.44 -11.49 -3.89
N GLU A 370 16.89 -12.23 -4.90
CA GLU A 370 18.22 -12.06 -5.48
C GLU A 370 18.22 -10.95 -6.54
N TYR A 371 19.06 -9.94 -6.35
CA TYR A 371 19.13 -8.81 -7.26
C TYR A 371 20.56 -8.36 -7.59
N GLU A 372 20.68 -7.66 -8.71
CA GLU A 372 21.84 -6.86 -9.10
C GLU A 372 21.49 -5.38 -8.97
N LEU A 373 22.26 -4.64 -8.17
CA LEU A 373 22.07 -3.20 -7.97
C LEU A 373 22.82 -2.38 -9.04
N ILE A 374 22.08 -1.76 -9.94
CA ILE A 374 22.62 -0.92 -11.03
C ILE A 374 22.54 0.55 -10.63
N LYS A 375 23.68 1.15 -10.29
CA LYS A 375 23.75 2.55 -9.87
C LYS A 375 23.78 3.49 -11.07
N ILE A 376 22.89 4.48 -11.08
CA ILE A 376 22.81 5.57 -12.06
C ILE A 376 23.32 6.86 -11.42
N LYS A 377 24.29 7.49 -12.07
CA LYS A 377 24.93 8.74 -11.63
C LYS A 377 24.22 9.98 -12.16
#